data_AF-A0A1L0DGP9-F1
#
_entry.id   AF-A0A1L0DGP9-F1
#
_cell.length_a   1.000
_cell.length_b   1.000
_cell.length_c   1.000
_cell.angle_alpha   90.00
_cell.angle_beta   90.00
_cell.angle_gamma   90.00
#
_symmetry.space_group_name_H-M   'P 1'
#
loop_
_entity.id
_entity.type
_entity.pdbx_description
1 polymer ?
#
loop_
_entity_poly.entity_id
_entity_poly.type
_entity_poly.pdbx_seq_one_letter_code
_entity_poly.pdbx_strand_id
1 'polypeptide(L)'
;MQPVQAPVASTIRREIFQNMPLVSPALTPSVPISGSPQIPEPLSQEERNKLPIHDKLPLVKCIARARIPTVQGPEIFLHLYENNLDNKEHLAIVFGEDIRSKTLFKQQPGESQQDRMTRGAYVGKLFPGREVADIDERTGQQLHFDADGNLIRESATTFNGQVLARIHSECYTGETAWSARCDCGEQFNEAGRLMGENGHGCIVYLRQEGRGIGLGEKLKAYNLQDLGADTVQANLMLRHPADGRSFSLATAILVDLDLVDIKLLTNNPDKIVAVEGRNRDVRVVERVPMVPLAWRTEDGIKSKEIEGYLSTKIERMGHLLEKPIKI
;
A
#
# COMPACT_ATOMS: atom_id res chain seq x y z
N MET A 1 -3.94 -60.54 -17.70
CA MET A 1 -4.53 -59.19 -17.74
C MET A 1 -5.57 -59.09 -16.63
N GLN A 2 -5.21 -58.47 -15.51
CA GLN A 2 -6.15 -58.09 -14.45
C GLN A 2 -6.22 -56.55 -14.43
N PRO A 3 -7.40 -55.94 -14.23
CA PRO A 3 -7.52 -54.49 -14.13
C PRO A 3 -7.06 -54.03 -12.74
N VAL A 4 -6.16 -53.05 -12.70
CA VAL A 4 -5.77 -52.35 -11.47
C VAL A 4 -6.82 -51.28 -11.19
N GLN A 5 -7.57 -51.44 -10.10
CA GLN A 5 -8.45 -50.39 -9.57
C GLN A 5 -7.61 -49.27 -8.94
N ALA A 6 -7.87 -48.02 -9.33
CA ALA A 6 -7.31 -46.83 -8.69
C ALA A 6 -8.00 -46.59 -7.33
N PRO A 7 -7.28 -46.21 -6.26
CA PRO A 7 -7.92 -45.87 -5.00
C PRO A 7 -8.48 -44.44 -5.03
N VAL A 8 -9.60 -44.32 -4.32
CA VAL A 8 -10.50 -43.19 -4.16
C VAL A 8 -9.80 -41.97 -3.53
N ALA A 9 -9.61 -40.90 -4.30
CA ALA A 9 -8.98 -39.65 -3.86
C ALA A 9 -9.89 -38.70 -3.04
N SER A 10 -11.14 -39.08 -2.76
CA SER A 10 -12.12 -38.18 -2.11
C SER A 10 -12.19 -38.28 -0.58
N THR A 11 -11.63 -39.32 0.04
CA THR A 11 -11.72 -39.53 1.50
C THR A 11 -10.52 -38.95 2.26
N ILE A 12 -9.34 -38.92 1.61
CA ILE A 12 -8.07 -38.49 2.22
C ILE A 12 -8.07 -36.99 2.60
N ARG A 13 -8.85 -36.15 1.92
CA ARG A 13 -8.92 -34.70 2.21
C ARG A 13 -9.55 -34.35 3.57
N ARG A 14 -10.37 -35.23 4.15
CA ARG A 14 -11.03 -34.97 5.45
C ARG A 14 -10.20 -35.40 6.66
N GLU A 15 -9.35 -36.42 6.51
CA GLU A 15 -8.63 -37.01 7.66
C GLU A 15 -7.38 -36.22 8.06
N ILE A 16 -6.72 -35.53 7.12
CA ILE A 16 -5.48 -34.77 7.40
C ILE A 16 -5.70 -33.67 8.45
N PHE A 17 -6.90 -33.07 8.47
CA PHE A 17 -7.23 -31.98 9.41
C PHE A 17 -7.78 -32.44 10.76
N GLN A 18 -8.10 -33.74 10.92
CA GLN A 18 -8.66 -34.26 12.18
C GLN A 18 -7.59 -34.59 13.23
N ASN A 19 -6.31 -34.73 12.83
CA ASN A 19 -5.25 -35.29 13.68
C ASN A 19 -4.01 -34.39 13.88
N MET A 20 -4.07 -33.08 13.59
CA MET A 20 -2.94 -32.18 13.89
C MET A 20 -2.86 -31.88 15.40
N PRO A 21 -1.71 -32.10 16.06
CA PRO A 21 -1.55 -31.77 17.47
C PRO A 21 -1.58 -30.24 17.68
N LEU A 22 -2.43 -29.78 18.60
CA LEU A 22 -2.63 -28.40 19.04
C LEU A 22 -1.45 -27.87 19.88
N VAL A 23 -0.23 -27.93 19.37
CA VAL A 23 0.91 -27.31 20.05
C VAL A 23 1.48 -26.21 19.16
N SER A 24 1.03 -24.99 19.42
CA SER A 24 1.73 -23.74 19.07
C SER A 24 1.98 -22.97 20.37
N PRO A 25 3.18 -22.43 20.62
CA PRO A 25 3.38 -21.54 21.75
C PRO A 25 2.65 -20.21 21.52
N ALA A 26 1.80 -19.89 22.51
CA ALA A 26 1.29 -18.60 23.00
C ALA A 26 0.65 -17.61 22.01
N LEU A 27 -0.67 -17.75 21.79
CA LEU A 27 -1.77 -16.95 22.40
C LEU A 27 -3.11 -17.31 21.71
N THR A 28 -3.42 -18.61 21.62
CA THR A 28 -4.69 -19.08 21.04
C THR A 28 -5.57 -19.62 22.16
N PRO A 29 -6.69 -18.97 22.52
CA PRO A 29 -7.64 -19.57 23.45
C PRO A 29 -8.18 -20.88 22.87
N SER A 30 -8.17 -21.94 23.68
CA SER A 30 -8.37 -23.35 23.32
C SER A 30 -9.81 -23.78 23.05
N VAL A 31 -10.72 -22.85 22.72
CA VAL A 31 -12.14 -23.17 22.49
C VAL A 31 -12.37 -23.55 21.02
N PRO A 32 -12.93 -24.74 20.73
CA PRO A 32 -13.32 -25.13 19.38
C PRO A 32 -14.48 -24.25 18.89
N ILE A 33 -14.33 -23.66 17.70
CA ILE A 33 -15.38 -22.89 17.04
C ILE A 33 -16.33 -23.91 16.40
N SER A 34 -17.57 -23.98 16.88
CA SER A 34 -18.63 -24.81 16.31
C SER A 34 -19.35 -24.04 15.19
N GLY A 35 -19.42 -24.64 14.00
CA GLY A 35 -20.16 -24.12 12.84
C GLY A 35 -19.29 -23.81 11.63
N SER A 36 -19.85 -23.95 10.42
CA SER A 36 -19.27 -23.40 9.20
C SER A 36 -19.40 -21.88 9.25
N PRO A 37 -18.30 -21.12 9.34
CA PRO A 37 -18.37 -19.67 9.40
C PRO A 37 -18.91 -19.11 8.08
N GLN A 38 -19.86 -18.19 8.20
CA GLN A 38 -20.49 -17.54 7.06
C GLN A 38 -19.53 -16.53 6.42
N ILE A 39 -19.50 -16.54 5.10
CA ILE A 39 -18.72 -15.62 4.28
C ILE A 39 -19.34 -14.23 4.45
N PRO A 40 -18.57 -13.17 4.78
CA PRO A 40 -19.09 -11.81 4.80
C PRO A 40 -19.58 -11.44 3.39
N GLU A 41 -20.83 -11.01 3.27
CA GLU A 41 -21.35 -10.48 2.01
C GLU A 41 -20.61 -9.18 1.63
N PRO A 42 -20.49 -8.86 0.32
CA PRO A 42 -19.95 -7.57 -0.10
C PRO A 42 -20.73 -6.44 0.55
N LEU A 43 -20.03 -5.45 1.10
CA LEU A 43 -20.68 -4.32 1.76
C LEU A 43 -21.58 -3.57 0.78
N SER A 44 -22.83 -3.35 1.18
CA SER A 44 -23.73 -2.42 0.52
C SER A 44 -23.15 -1.00 0.52
N GLN A 45 -23.66 -0.12 -0.34
CA GLN A 45 -23.23 1.27 -0.34
C GLN A 45 -23.47 1.95 1.02
N GLU A 46 -24.55 1.57 1.71
CA GLU A 46 -24.88 2.10 3.02
C GLU A 46 -23.90 1.62 4.11
N GLU A 47 -23.46 0.36 4.05
CA GLU A 47 -22.45 -0.19 4.96
C GLU A 47 -21.05 0.36 4.68
N ARG A 48 -20.70 0.60 3.41
CA ARG A 48 -19.45 1.30 3.05
C ARG A 48 -19.40 2.70 3.64
N ASN A 49 -20.52 3.42 3.59
CA ASN A 49 -20.65 4.74 4.21
C ASN A 49 -20.55 4.69 5.74
N LYS A 50 -20.72 3.50 6.35
CA LYS A 50 -20.60 3.23 7.79
C LYS A 50 -19.26 2.57 8.17
N LEU A 51 -18.33 2.36 7.22
CA LEU A 51 -17.00 1.86 7.54
C LEU A 51 -16.37 2.73 8.65
N PRO A 52 -15.57 2.14 9.56
CA PRO A 52 -14.92 2.89 10.64
C PRO A 52 -13.92 3.87 10.03
N ILE A 53 -14.40 5.07 9.73
CA ILE A 53 -13.59 6.18 9.28
C ILE A 53 -13.20 6.96 10.54
N HIS A 54 -11.89 7.08 10.78
CA HIS A 54 -11.39 7.77 11.96
C HIS A 54 -11.86 9.24 11.98
N ASP A 55 -12.43 9.68 13.11
CA ASP A 55 -12.91 11.07 13.28
C ASP A 55 -11.76 12.08 13.26
N LYS A 56 -10.55 11.65 13.64
CA LYS A 56 -9.32 12.44 13.58
C LYS A 56 -8.21 11.63 12.91
N LEU A 57 -7.50 12.25 11.97
CA LEU A 57 -6.34 11.64 11.35
C LEU A 57 -5.22 11.40 12.37
N PRO A 58 -4.46 10.29 12.25
CA PRO A 58 -3.26 10.09 13.04
C PRO A 58 -2.24 11.19 12.76
N LEU A 59 -1.39 11.46 13.76
CA LEU A 59 -0.27 12.37 13.58
C LEU A 59 0.85 11.61 12.87
N VAL A 60 1.34 12.20 11.79
CA VAL A 60 2.50 11.69 11.05
C VAL A 60 3.57 12.78 10.99
N LYS A 61 4.83 12.37 11.00
CA LYS A 61 5.97 13.28 10.86
C LYS A 61 6.95 12.66 9.86
N CYS A 62 7.27 13.39 8.80
CA CYS A 62 8.33 12.98 7.89
C CYS A 62 9.68 13.25 8.57
N ILE A 63 10.42 12.18 8.84
CA ILE A 63 11.69 12.25 9.58
C ILE A 63 12.90 12.35 8.66
N ALA A 64 12.80 11.81 7.45
CA ALA A 64 13.89 11.81 6.48
C ALA A 64 13.37 11.77 5.05
N ARG A 65 14.10 12.41 4.14
CA ARG A 65 13.93 12.28 2.69
C ARG A 65 15.25 11.99 2.01
N ALA A 66 15.25 11.09 1.04
CA ALA A 66 16.42 10.82 0.20
C ALA A 66 16.05 10.74 -1.28
N ARG A 67 16.91 11.31 -2.14
CA ARG A 67 16.86 11.11 -3.59
C ARG A 67 17.39 9.73 -3.93
N ILE A 68 16.61 8.95 -4.67
CA ILE A 68 16.98 7.62 -5.14
C ILE A 68 17.08 7.65 -6.68
N PRO A 69 18.30 7.50 -7.24
CA PRO A 69 18.46 7.19 -8.66
C PRO A 69 17.80 5.84 -8.96
N THR A 70 16.99 5.79 -10.01
CA THR A 70 16.39 4.54 -10.50
C THR A 70 17.23 3.98 -11.65
N VAL A 71 17.15 2.66 -11.86
CA VAL A 71 17.84 2.00 -12.99
C VAL A 71 17.19 2.32 -14.33
N GLN A 72 15.90 2.64 -14.30
CA GLN A 72 15.04 2.95 -15.44
C GLN A 72 13.97 3.95 -14.98
N GLY A 73 13.82 5.06 -15.70
CA GLY A 73 12.84 6.11 -15.39
C GLY A 73 13.42 7.31 -14.65
N PRO A 74 12.56 8.21 -14.12
CA PRO A 74 13.01 9.40 -13.43
C PRO A 74 13.58 9.08 -12.05
N GLU A 75 14.27 10.07 -11.49
CA GLU A 75 14.67 10.06 -10.08
C GLU A 75 13.44 10.11 -9.18
N ILE A 76 13.48 9.40 -8.07
CA ILE A 76 12.39 9.38 -7.08
C ILE A 76 12.91 9.87 -5.72
N PHE A 77 11.99 10.23 -4.84
CA PHE A 77 12.29 10.67 -3.49
C PHE A 77 11.54 9.81 -2.48
N LEU A 78 12.29 9.12 -1.62
CA LEU A 78 11.71 8.38 -0.50
C LEU A 78 11.54 9.32 0.67
N HIS A 79 10.34 9.39 1.22
CA HIS A 79 10.01 10.09 2.45
C HIS A 79 9.65 9.06 3.51
N LEU A 80 10.38 9.06 4.62
CA LEU A 80 10.16 8.16 5.76
C LEU A 80 9.32 8.88 6.81
N TYR A 81 8.28 8.23 7.29
CA TYR A 81 7.30 8.77 8.23
C TYR A 81 7.25 7.95 9.51
N GLU A 82 7.30 8.64 10.64
CA GLU A 82 6.87 8.12 11.94
C GLU A 82 5.42 8.52 12.20
N ASN A 83 4.74 7.81 13.10
CA ASN A 83 3.35 8.04 13.42
C ASN A 83 3.01 7.70 14.88
N ASN A 84 1.79 8.04 15.30
CA ASN A 84 1.29 7.78 16.66
C ASN A 84 0.25 6.64 16.75
N LEU A 85 0.02 5.90 15.68
CA LEU A 85 -0.96 4.81 15.61
C LEU A 85 -0.29 3.44 15.79
N ASP A 86 0.90 3.26 15.24
CA ASP A 86 1.72 2.07 15.41
C ASP A 86 3.21 2.41 15.62
N ASN A 87 4.03 1.39 15.87
CA ASN A 87 5.47 1.53 16.09
C ASN A 87 6.27 1.30 14.80
N LYS A 88 5.65 1.46 13.62
CA LYS A 88 6.30 1.22 12.34
C LYS A 88 6.55 2.54 11.64
N GLU A 89 7.66 2.59 10.91
CA GLU A 89 7.87 3.64 9.94
C GLU A 89 7.10 3.33 8.66
N HIS A 90 6.61 4.34 7.97
CA HIS A 90 5.97 4.19 6.66
C HIS A 90 6.66 5.05 5.62
N LEU A 91 6.45 4.73 4.34
CA LEU A 91 7.14 5.40 3.25
C LEU A 91 6.15 6.11 2.34
N ALA A 92 6.57 7.25 1.80
CA ALA A 92 6.00 7.77 0.57
C ALA A 92 7.10 7.81 -0.50
N ILE A 93 6.84 7.11 -1.61
CA ILE A 93 7.69 7.11 -2.80
C ILE A 93 7.15 8.19 -3.72
N VAL A 94 7.89 9.27 -3.86
CA VAL A 94 7.45 10.47 -4.54
C VAL A 94 8.20 10.63 -5.86
N PHE A 95 7.44 10.83 -6.93
CA PHE A 95 7.92 11.18 -8.27
C PHE A 95 7.71 12.69 -8.41
N GLY A 96 8.77 13.42 -8.77
CA GLY A 96 8.81 14.89 -8.72
C GLY A 96 9.53 15.41 -7.47
N GLU A 97 10.46 16.35 -7.68
CA GLU A 97 11.29 16.94 -6.60
C GLU A 97 10.54 17.99 -5.79
N ASP A 98 9.48 18.54 -6.37
CA ASP A 98 8.70 19.69 -5.92
C ASP A 98 7.42 19.33 -5.15
N ILE A 99 7.19 18.03 -4.91
CA ILE A 99 6.23 17.54 -3.91
C ILE A 99 6.97 17.44 -2.57
N ARG A 100 6.63 18.33 -1.64
CA ARG A 100 7.34 18.50 -0.37
C ARG A 100 6.43 18.30 0.85
N SER A 101 6.92 17.48 1.76
CA SER A 101 6.32 17.29 3.09
C SER A 101 6.35 18.59 3.91
N LYS A 102 5.21 18.96 4.50
CA LYS A 102 5.07 20.10 5.41
C LYS A 102 5.92 19.91 6.66
N THR A 103 5.80 18.75 7.32
CA THR A 103 6.56 18.44 8.53
C THR A 103 8.06 18.33 8.29
N LEU A 104 8.49 17.82 7.13
CA LEU A 104 9.89 17.81 6.77
C LEU A 104 10.38 19.24 6.51
N PHE A 105 9.75 20.01 5.63
CA PHE A 105 10.37 21.28 5.22
C PHE A 105 10.28 22.40 6.27
N LYS A 106 9.39 22.28 7.26
CA LYS A 106 9.31 23.22 8.38
C LYS A 106 10.67 23.40 9.06
N GLN A 107 11.08 24.66 9.22
CA GLN A 107 12.29 25.04 9.96
C GLN A 107 12.10 24.77 11.45
N GLN A 108 13.10 24.17 12.08
CA GLN A 108 13.08 23.89 13.52
C GLN A 108 13.93 24.91 14.27
N PRO A 109 13.54 25.32 15.49
CA PRO A 109 14.35 26.24 16.29
C PRO A 109 15.76 25.69 16.54
N GLY A 110 16.79 26.48 16.20
CA GLY A 110 18.20 26.09 16.37
C GLY A 110 18.73 25.10 15.32
N GLU A 111 17.95 24.75 14.30
CA GLU A 111 18.35 23.86 13.22
C GLU A 111 19.37 24.50 12.28
N SER A 112 20.48 23.81 12.02
CA SER A 112 21.49 24.27 11.05
C SER A 112 21.11 23.89 9.62
N GLN A 113 21.71 24.56 8.62
CA GLN A 113 21.57 24.17 7.22
C GLN A 113 22.09 22.74 6.95
N GLN A 114 23.11 22.31 7.69
CA GLN A 114 23.61 20.94 7.62
C GLN A 114 22.59 19.91 8.13
N ASP A 115 21.86 20.23 9.21
CA ASP A 115 20.81 19.34 9.74
C ASP A 115 19.67 19.19 8.73
N ARG A 116 19.27 20.30 8.08
CA ARG A 116 18.27 20.31 7.00
C ARG A 116 18.70 19.43 5.83
N MET A 117 19.94 19.58 5.36
CA MET A 117 20.47 18.73 4.29
C MET A 117 20.52 17.26 4.70
N THR A 118 20.94 16.97 5.92
CA THR A 118 21.09 15.61 6.46
C THR A 118 19.77 14.85 6.48
N ARG A 119 18.68 15.51 6.89
CA ARG A 119 17.35 14.89 6.90
C ARG A 119 16.58 15.05 5.59
N GLY A 120 17.14 15.71 4.58
CA GLY A 120 16.56 15.81 3.24
C GLY A 120 15.64 17.01 2.97
N ALA A 121 15.63 18.01 3.85
CA ALA A 121 14.90 19.28 3.67
C ALA A 121 15.75 20.28 2.86
N TYR A 122 15.96 19.98 1.58
CA TYR A 122 16.71 20.84 0.64
C TYR A 122 16.02 20.92 -0.72
N VAL A 123 16.38 21.92 -1.51
CA VAL A 123 15.99 22.06 -2.92
C VAL A 123 17.10 21.62 -3.86
N GLY A 124 16.73 21.02 -5.00
CA GLY A 124 17.68 20.65 -6.04
C GLY A 124 18.56 19.45 -5.68
N LYS A 125 19.80 19.39 -6.17
CA LYS A 125 20.72 18.26 -5.93
C LYS A 125 21.84 18.61 -4.95
N LEU A 126 22.10 17.72 -3.98
CA LEU A 126 23.25 17.85 -3.08
C LEU A 126 24.56 17.56 -3.84
N PHE A 127 25.64 18.22 -3.40
CA PHE A 127 27.00 18.02 -3.86
C PHE A 127 27.98 18.28 -2.71
N PRO A 128 29.20 17.70 -2.75
CA PRO A 128 30.22 17.93 -1.73
C PRO A 128 30.54 19.43 -1.58
N GLY A 129 30.56 19.92 -0.34
CA GLY A 129 30.83 21.33 -0.03
C GLY A 129 29.62 22.27 -0.11
N ARG A 130 28.41 21.75 -0.34
CA ARG A 130 27.19 22.55 -0.24
C ARG A 130 26.96 23.03 1.20
N GLU A 131 26.66 24.31 1.37
CA GLU A 131 26.46 24.93 2.69
C GLU A 131 25.00 25.35 2.96
N VAL A 132 24.20 25.57 1.91
CA VAL A 132 22.82 26.06 2.00
C VAL A 132 21.84 25.03 1.44
N ALA A 133 20.87 24.62 2.25
CA ALA A 133 19.82 23.66 1.91
C ALA A 133 18.71 24.30 1.07
N ASP A 134 18.37 25.55 1.37
CA ASP A 134 17.18 26.24 0.86
C ASP A 134 17.39 26.92 -0.50
N ILE A 135 18.61 26.91 -1.05
CA ILE A 135 18.97 27.51 -2.34
C ILE A 135 19.71 26.48 -3.20
N ASP A 136 19.31 26.32 -4.46
CA ASP A 136 20.09 25.64 -5.49
C ASP A 136 20.67 26.69 -6.46
N GLU A 137 21.94 27.02 -6.28
CA GLU A 137 22.67 28.01 -7.10
C GLU A 137 22.74 27.65 -8.58
N ARG A 138 22.59 26.37 -8.92
CA ARG A 138 22.70 25.89 -10.31
C ARG A 138 21.43 26.16 -11.10
N THR A 139 20.28 26.07 -10.44
CA THR A 139 18.96 26.29 -11.04
C THR A 139 18.40 27.67 -10.70
N GLY A 140 18.96 28.34 -9.69
CA GLY A 140 18.43 29.58 -9.13
C GLY A 140 17.17 29.37 -8.27
N GLN A 141 16.81 28.12 -7.96
CA GLN A 141 15.64 27.83 -7.13
C GLN A 141 15.92 28.18 -5.66
N GLN A 142 14.95 28.79 -5.01
CA GLN A 142 15.06 29.19 -3.61
C GLN A 142 13.74 28.90 -2.89
N LEU A 143 13.84 28.31 -1.69
CA LEU A 143 12.70 28.08 -0.81
C LEU A 143 12.53 29.26 0.15
N HIS A 144 11.29 29.68 0.36
CA HIS A 144 10.93 30.74 1.29
C HIS A 144 10.10 30.20 2.44
N PHE A 145 10.21 30.84 3.60
CA PHE A 145 9.55 30.41 4.83
C PHE A 145 8.81 31.58 5.49
N ASP A 146 7.68 31.29 6.12
CA ASP A 146 6.94 32.27 6.91
C ASP A 146 7.59 32.50 8.29
N ALA A 147 7.00 33.39 9.10
CA ALA A 147 7.51 33.71 10.43
C ALA A 147 7.50 32.53 11.41
N ASP A 148 6.68 31.51 11.14
CA ASP A 148 6.56 30.28 11.93
C ASP A 148 7.45 29.15 11.39
N GLY A 149 8.28 29.44 10.38
CA GLY A 149 9.19 28.51 9.73
C GLY A 149 8.50 27.53 8.77
N ASN A 150 7.23 27.72 8.42
CA ASN A 150 6.56 26.86 7.44
C ASN A 150 7.00 27.24 6.02
N LEU A 151 7.15 26.24 5.16
CA LEU A 151 7.48 26.45 3.76
C LEU A 151 6.35 27.22 3.05
N ILE A 152 6.68 28.35 2.45
CA ILE A 152 5.79 29.11 1.57
C ILE A 152 5.72 28.38 0.23
N ARG A 153 4.50 28.01 -0.19
CA ARG A 153 4.27 27.28 -1.44
C ARG A 153 4.19 28.24 -2.61
N GLU A 154 5.24 28.26 -3.42
CA GLU A 154 5.31 29.06 -4.64
C GLU A 154 5.26 28.14 -5.86
N SER A 155 4.58 28.54 -6.94
CA SER A 155 4.47 27.69 -8.15
C SER A 155 5.81 27.42 -8.83
N ALA A 156 6.84 28.24 -8.56
CA ALA A 156 8.18 28.04 -9.09
C ALA A 156 8.94 26.90 -8.40
N THR A 157 8.57 26.60 -7.15
CA THR A 157 9.25 25.57 -6.36
C THR A 157 8.35 24.41 -6.06
N THR A 158 7.04 24.57 -6.02
CA THR A 158 6.12 23.61 -5.44
C THR A 158 5.04 23.19 -6.44
N PHE A 159 4.89 21.88 -6.64
CA PHE A 159 3.88 21.34 -7.53
C PHE A 159 2.47 21.64 -7.01
N ASN A 160 1.58 22.09 -7.90
CA ASN A 160 0.19 22.44 -7.59
C ASN A 160 -0.84 21.71 -8.48
N GLY A 161 -0.41 20.75 -9.28
CA GLY A 161 -1.28 19.94 -10.13
C GLY A 161 -1.89 18.75 -9.38
N GLN A 162 -2.83 18.09 -10.05
CA GLN A 162 -3.36 16.80 -9.59
C GLN A 162 -2.33 15.70 -9.83
N VAL A 163 -2.06 14.89 -8.81
CA VAL A 163 -1.08 13.80 -8.92
C VAL A 163 -1.76 12.44 -9.04
N LEU A 164 -1.11 11.51 -9.74
CA LEU A 164 -1.40 10.10 -9.57
C LEU A 164 -0.95 9.66 -8.18
N ALA A 165 -1.87 9.06 -7.43
CA ALA A 165 -1.59 8.50 -6.12
C ALA A 165 -1.89 7.00 -6.08
N ARG A 166 -1.06 6.24 -5.38
CA ARG A 166 -1.27 4.83 -5.08
C ARG A 166 -1.02 4.60 -3.61
N ILE A 167 -2.03 4.17 -2.89
CA ILE A 167 -1.80 3.60 -1.55
C ILE A 167 -1.39 2.15 -1.76
N HIS A 168 -0.24 1.72 -1.26
CA HIS A 168 0.25 0.35 -1.35
C HIS A 168 0.33 -0.25 0.06
N SER A 169 -0.29 -1.42 0.26
CA SER A 169 -0.05 -2.21 1.47
C SER A 169 1.08 -3.17 1.14
N GLU A 170 2.17 -3.11 1.90
CA GLU A 170 3.35 -3.98 1.75
C GLU A 170 2.96 -5.44 1.47
N CYS A 171 3.59 -6.00 0.45
CA CYS A 171 3.50 -7.40 0.08
C CYS A 171 4.87 -7.92 -0.34
N TYR A 172 5.69 -8.29 0.65
CA TYR A 172 7.05 -8.77 0.47
C TYR A 172 7.17 -9.88 -0.58
N THR A 173 6.25 -10.86 -0.53
CA THR A 173 6.28 -11.99 -1.48
C THR A 173 6.02 -11.55 -2.91
N GLY A 174 5.12 -10.60 -3.14
CA GLY A 174 4.79 -10.12 -4.47
C GLY A 174 5.83 -9.16 -5.02
N GLU A 175 6.33 -8.26 -4.18
CA GLU A 175 7.25 -7.17 -4.56
C GLU A 175 8.70 -7.65 -4.68
N THR A 176 9.16 -8.48 -3.74
CA THR A 176 10.58 -8.85 -3.60
C THR A 176 10.85 -10.29 -4.01
N ALA A 177 9.90 -11.21 -3.79
CA ALA A 177 10.10 -12.64 -4.03
C ALA A 177 9.39 -13.16 -5.30
N TRP A 178 9.03 -12.26 -6.22
CA TRP A 178 8.43 -12.59 -7.54
C TRP A 178 7.24 -13.56 -7.48
N SER A 179 6.42 -13.46 -6.43
CA SER A 179 5.33 -14.41 -6.20
C SER A 179 4.23 -14.30 -7.26
N ALA A 180 3.88 -15.44 -7.86
CA ALA A 180 2.70 -15.59 -8.73
C ALA A 180 1.39 -15.87 -7.97
N ARG A 181 1.38 -15.75 -6.62
CA ARG A 181 0.16 -15.95 -5.80
C ARG A 181 -0.73 -14.70 -5.73
N CYS A 182 -0.21 -13.54 -6.12
CA CYS A 182 -0.92 -12.27 -6.07
C CYS A 182 -0.42 -11.31 -7.15
N ASP A 183 -1.17 -10.25 -7.40
CA ASP A 183 -0.86 -9.18 -8.35
C ASP A 183 -0.13 -7.98 -7.70
N CYS A 184 0.28 -8.08 -6.43
CA CYS A 184 0.78 -6.92 -5.69
C CYS A 184 2.06 -6.32 -6.31
N GLY A 185 3.02 -7.17 -6.68
CA GLY A 185 4.27 -6.72 -7.32
C GLY A 185 4.02 -6.08 -8.68
N GLU A 186 3.14 -6.67 -9.49
CA GLU A 186 2.73 -6.12 -10.78
C GLU A 186 2.07 -4.74 -10.62
N GLN A 187 1.15 -4.60 -9.65
CA GLN A 187 0.50 -3.32 -9.36
C GLN A 187 1.46 -2.27 -8.79
N PHE A 188 2.49 -2.67 -8.04
CA PHE A 188 3.51 -1.76 -7.54
C PHE A 188 4.35 -1.21 -8.70
N ASN A 189 4.83 -2.10 -9.57
CA ASN A 189 5.65 -1.73 -10.73
C ASN A 189 4.87 -0.86 -11.72
N GLU A 190 3.63 -1.21 -12.04
CA GLU A 190 2.79 -0.44 -12.95
C GLU A 190 2.47 0.96 -12.41
N ALA A 191 2.21 1.09 -11.09
CA ALA A 191 2.03 2.41 -10.47
C ALA A 191 3.30 3.26 -10.61
N GLY A 192 4.47 2.68 -10.36
CA GLY A 192 5.75 3.36 -10.55
C GLY A 192 5.99 3.78 -12.01
N ARG A 193 5.68 2.91 -12.98
CA ARG A 193 5.80 3.22 -14.42
C ARG A 193 4.91 4.41 -14.81
N LEU A 194 3.63 4.37 -14.45
CA LEU A 194 2.66 5.44 -14.77
C LEU A 194 3.06 6.79 -14.16
N MET A 195 3.53 6.79 -12.90
CA MET A 195 4.00 8.01 -12.24
C MET A 195 5.31 8.52 -12.85
N GLY A 196 6.20 7.61 -13.25
CA GLY A 196 7.44 7.95 -13.93
C GLY A 196 7.21 8.61 -15.30
N GLU A 197 6.24 8.11 -16.06
CA GLU A 197 5.84 8.68 -17.36
C GLU A 197 5.17 10.06 -17.21
N ASN A 198 4.34 10.24 -16.18
CA ASN A 198 3.70 11.53 -15.90
C ASN A 198 4.64 12.56 -15.23
N GLY A 199 5.81 12.13 -14.77
CA GLY A 199 6.79 12.95 -14.05
C GLY A 199 6.45 13.25 -12.59
N HIS A 200 5.17 13.19 -12.21
CA HIS A 200 4.70 13.46 -10.85
C HIS A 200 3.77 12.36 -10.33
N GLY A 201 3.92 12.01 -9.06
CA GLY A 201 3.09 11.00 -8.43
C GLY A 201 3.55 10.62 -7.03
N CYS A 202 2.71 9.88 -6.31
CA CYS A 202 3.02 9.42 -4.97
C CYS A 202 2.51 7.98 -4.74
N ILE A 203 3.41 7.08 -4.34
CA ILE A 203 3.04 5.79 -3.76
C ILE A 203 3.20 5.89 -2.25
N VAL A 204 2.10 5.90 -1.51
CA VAL A 204 2.13 5.77 -0.05
C VAL A 204 2.24 4.29 0.30
N TYR A 205 3.41 3.87 0.74
CA TYR A 205 3.75 2.49 1.08
C TYR A 205 3.59 2.25 2.59
N LEU A 206 2.49 1.60 2.94
CA LEU A 206 2.14 1.25 4.31
C LEU A 206 2.68 -0.14 4.65
N ARG A 207 3.49 -0.23 5.71
CA ARG A 207 4.11 -1.48 6.20
C ARG A 207 3.14 -2.36 6.99
N GLN A 208 2.07 -2.77 6.33
CA GLN A 208 0.96 -3.55 6.86
C GLN A 208 0.80 -4.88 6.10
N GLU A 209 1.88 -5.64 6.06
CA GLU A 209 1.95 -6.97 5.44
C GLU A 209 0.82 -7.90 5.91
N GLY A 210 0.34 -8.74 5.00
CA GLY A 210 -0.67 -9.77 5.26
C GLY A 210 -2.05 -9.20 5.59
N ARG A 211 -2.35 -7.95 5.22
CA ARG A 211 -3.55 -7.21 5.68
C ARG A 211 -3.53 -6.91 7.19
N GLY A 212 -2.33 -6.64 7.72
CA GLY A 212 -2.11 -6.27 9.11
C GLY A 212 -1.70 -7.43 10.03
N ILE A 213 -1.79 -8.69 9.58
CA ILE A 213 -1.41 -9.87 10.38
C ILE A 213 0.11 -10.14 10.37
N GLY A 214 0.85 -9.54 9.44
CA GLY A 214 2.29 -9.73 9.29
C GLY A 214 2.69 -10.91 8.39
N LEU A 215 3.99 -10.95 8.04
CA LEU A 215 4.54 -11.90 7.07
C LEU A 215 4.48 -13.35 7.56
N GLY A 216 4.83 -13.61 8.82
CA GLY A 216 4.86 -14.97 9.37
C GLY A 216 3.48 -15.64 9.30
N GLU A 217 2.44 -14.91 9.69
CA GLU A 217 1.06 -15.38 9.65
C GLU A 217 0.54 -15.56 8.22
N LYS A 218 0.91 -14.67 7.30
CA LYS A 218 0.63 -14.83 5.86
C LYS A 218 1.24 -16.11 5.29
N LEU A 219 2.49 -16.44 5.66
CA LEU A 219 3.13 -17.68 5.20
C LEU A 219 2.46 -18.93 5.78
N LYS A 220 2.02 -18.89 7.04
CA LYS A 220 1.20 -19.97 7.61
C LYS A 220 -0.12 -20.15 6.87
N ALA A 221 -0.79 -19.04 6.52
CA ALA A 221 -2.03 -19.08 5.74
C ALA A 221 -1.81 -19.70 4.35
N TYR A 222 -0.66 -19.44 3.71
CA TYR A 222 -0.28 -20.09 2.46
C TYR A 222 -0.09 -21.60 2.61
N ASN A 223 0.57 -22.05 3.67
CA ASN A 223 0.72 -23.50 3.92
C ASN A 223 -0.64 -24.18 4.12
N LEU A 224 -1.57 -23.55 4.84
CA LEU A 224 -2.93 -24.08 5.01
C LEU A 224 -3.69 -24.15 3.67
N GLN A 225 -3.50 -23.15 2.80
CA GLN A 225 -4.10 -23.16 1.47
C GLN A 225 -3.54 -24.28 0.59
N ASP A 226 -2.23 -24.52 0.66
CA ASP A 226 -1.57 -25.60 -0.08
C ASP A 226 -2.01 -26.99 0.44
N LEU A 227 -2.37 -27.08 1.72
CA LEU A 227 -2.99 -28.27 2.33
C LEU A 227 -4.47 -28.44 1.94
N GLY A 228 -5.05 -27.48 1.21
CA GLY A 228 -6.40 -27.55 0.65
C GLY A 228 -7.45 -26.74 1.41
N ALA A 229 -7.08 -25.96 2.42
CA ALA A 229 -8.00 -25.01 3.03
C ALA A 229 -8.30 -23.86 2.06
N ASP A 230 -9.55 -23.41 1.98
CA ASP A 230 -9.83 -22.16 1.27
C ASP A 230 -9.28 -20.95 2.05
N THR A 231 -9.20 -19.78 1.40
CA THR A 231 -8.65 -18.56 2.01
C THR A 231 -9.37 -18.14 3.29
N VAL A 232 -10.68 -18.41 3.39
CA VAL A 232 -11.49 -18.07 4.56
C VAL A 232 -11.15 -19.05 5.68
N GLN A 233 -11.17 -20.35 5.40
CA GLN A 233 -10.77 -21.42 6.34
C GLN A 233 -9.38 -21.19 6.91
N ALA A 234 -8.40 -20.85 6.06
CA ALA A 234 -7.03 -20.57 6.50
C ALA A 234 -6.97 -19.40 7.49
N ASN A 235 -7.71 -18.31 7.24
CA ASN A 235 -7.77 -17.17 8.15
C ASN A 235 -8.48 -17.51 9.46
N LEU A 236 -9.55 -18.31 9.41
CA LEU A 236 -10.28 -18.74 10.61
C LEU A 236 -9.47 -19.70 11.49
N MET A 237 -8.76 -20.64 10.88
CA MET A 237 -7.83 -21.54 11.56
C MET A 237 -6.76 -20.75 12.32
N LEU A 238 -6.35 -19.61 11.76
CA LEU A 238 -5.38 -18.70 12.37
C LEU A 238 -6.02 -17.57 13.21
N ARG A 239 -7.36 -17.51 13.30
CA ARG A 239 -8.17 -16.48 14.00
C ARG A 239 -7.88 -15.05 13.56
N HIS A 240 -7.59 -14.85 12.28
CA HIS A 240 -7.29 -13.53 11.71
C HIS A 240 -8.57 -12.79 11.28
N PRO A 241 -8.63 -11.45 11.46
CA PRO A 241 -9.68 -10.64 10.84
C PRO A 241 -9.57 -10.70 9.31
N ALA A 242 -10.69 -10.57 8.60
CA ALA A 242 -10.72 -10.60 7.14
C ALA A 242 -9.90 -9.45 6.50
N ASP A 243 -9.85 -8.30 7.19
CA ASP A 243 -9.01 -7.16 6.88
C ASP A 243 -8.77 -6.32 8.15
N GLY A 244 -7.53 -6.25 8.64
CA GLY A 244 -7.16 -5.46 9.82
C GLY A 244 -6.57 -4.09 9.48
N ARG A 245 -6.62 -3.67 8.21
CA ARG A 245 -5.93 -2.47 7.74
C ARG A 245 -6.70 -1.20 8.06
N SER A 246 -5.95 -0.15 8.40
CA SER A 246 -6.44 1.22 8.41
C SER A 246 -5.71 2.04 7.34
N PHE A 247 -6.45 2.91 6.66
CA PHE A 247 -5.89 3.81 5.64
C PHE A 247 -5.77 5.25 6.12
N SER A 248 -6.10 5.55 7.38
CA SER A 248 -5.99 6.89 7.95
C SER A 248 -4.55 7.42 7.96
N LEU A 249 -3.56 6.53 8.16
CA LEU A 249 -2.13 6.88 8.02
C LEU A 249 -1.79 7.30 6.59
N ALA A 250 -2.40 6.65 5.58
CA ALA A 250 -2.20 7.05 4.20
C ALA A 250 -2.78 8.45 3.92
N THR A 251 -3.99 8.73 4.40
CA THR A 251 -4.59 10.07 4.30
C THR A 251 -3.73 11.12 5.00
N ALA A 252 -3.24 10.84 6.20
CA ALA A 252 -2.37 11.77 6.94
C ALA A 252 -1.05 12.06 6.19
N ILE A 253 -0.42 11.04 5.61
CA ILE A 253 0.79 11.21 4.79
C ILE A 253 0.51 12.06 3.55
N LEU A 254 -0.61 11.83 2.85
CA LEU A 254 -1.00 12.64 1.69
C LEU A 254 -1.23 14.11 2.08
N VAL A 255 -1.91 14.37 3.19
CA VAL A 255 -2.14 15.73 3.71
C VAL A 255 -0.83 16.43 4.07
N ASP A 256 0.13 15.71 4.65
CA ASP A 256 1.46 16.24 4.96
C ASP A 256 2.26 16.57 3.69
N LEU A 257 2.15 15.77 2.63
CA LEU A 257 2.69 16.07 1.30
C LEU A 257 1.90 17.15 0.54
N ASP A 258 0.79 17.62 1.12
CA ASP A 258 -0.17 18.56 0.51
C ASP A 258 -0.87 18.03 -0.76
N LEU A 259 -1.02 16.71 -0.85
CA LEU A 259 -1.70 16.02 -1.94
C LEU A 259 -3.17 15.82 -1.58
N VAL A 260 -3.92 16.93 -1.57
CA VAL A 260 -5.34 16.95 -1.22
C VAL A 260 -6.25 16.58 -2.39
N ASP A 261 -5.80 16.75 -3.64
CA ASP A 261 -6.54 16.36 -4.84
C ASP A 261 -5.76 15.32 -5.64
N ILE A 262 -6.28 14.09 -5.68
CA ILE A 262 -5.55 12.95 -6.24
C ILE A 262 -6.35 12.16 -7.27
N LYS A 263 -5.65 11.63 -8.25
CA LYS A 263 -6.11 10.56 -9.13
C LYS A 263 -5.68 9.23 -8.55
N LEU A 264 -6.60 8.47 -7.96
CA LEU A 264 -6.26 7.29 -7.16
C LEU A 264 -6.23 6.01 -8.01
N LEU A 265 -5.06 5.36 -8.04
CA LEU A 265 -4.83 4.06 -8.67
C LEU A 265 -5.39 2.91 -7.79
N THR A 266 -6.65 2.54 -8.00
CA THR A 266 -7.31 1.48 -7.22
C THR A 266 -8.44 0.77 -7.96
N ASN A 267 -8.58 -0.52 -7.67
CA ASN A 267 -9.76 -1.32 -8.02
C ASN A 267 -10.67 -1.56 -6.81
N ASN A 268 -10.22 -1.23 -5.60
CA ASN A 268 -11.01 -1.38 -4.40
C ASN A 268 -11.79 -0.08 -4.14
N PRO A 269 -13.13 -0.08 -4.27
CA PRO A 269 -13.96 1.09 -3.99
C PRO A 269 -13.93 1.49 -2.50
N ASP A 270 -13.82 0.52 -1.59
CA ASP A 270 -13.77 0.79 -0.15
C ASP A 270 -12.52 1.58 0.22
N LYS A 271 -11.46 1.43 -0.58
CA LYS A 271 -10.22 2.19 -0.43
C LYS A 271 -10.36 3.65 -0.83
N ILE A 272 -11.27 3.97 -1.75
CA ILE A 272 -11.58 5.35 -2.13
C ILE A 272 -12.19 6.04 -0.91
N VAL A 273 -13.26 5.45 -0.36
CA VAL A 273 -13.95 5.94 0.84
C VAL A 273 -12.99 6.11 2.02
N ALA A 274 -12.15 5.10 2.26
CA ALA A 274 -11.21 5.12 3.39
C ALA A 274 -10.11 6.17 3.25
N VAL A 275 -9.63 6.45 2.03
CA VAL A 275 -8.60 7.47 1.77
C VAL A 275 -9.17 8.87 1.85
N GLU A 276 -10.40 9.10 1.35
CA GLU A 276 -11.03 10.41 1.48
C GLU A 276 -11.23 10.79 2.95
N GLY A 277 -11.51 9.80 3.80
CA GLY A 277 -11.71 10.03 5.22
C GLY A 277 -13.02 10.77 5.50
N ARG A 278 -13.32 11.00 6.79
CA ARG A 278 -14.65 11.48 7.21
C ARG A 278 -14.84 12.94 6.83
N ASN A 279 -13.76 13.71 6.95
CA ASN A 279 -13.74 15.14 6.69
C ASN A 279 -13.34 15.47 5.24
N ARG A 280 -13.13 14.46 4.38
CA ARG A 280 -12.63 14.64 3.01
C ARG A 280 -11.33 15.42 2.97
N ASP A 281 -10.42 15.10 3.89
CA ASP A 281 -9.09 15.72 3.98
C ASP A 281 -8.27 15.51 2.69
N VAL A 282 -8.58 14.41 1.98
CA VAL A 282 -8.16 14.12 0.62
C VAL A 282 -9.41 13.91 -0.24
N ARG A 283 -9.42 14.42 -1.46
CA ARG A 283 -10.47 14.24 -2.46
C ARG A 283 -9.96 13.41 -3.61
N VAL A 284 -10.64 12.30 -3.90
CA VAL A 284 -10.33 11.46 -5.06
C VAL A 284 -11.08 12.01 -6.26
N VAL A 285 -10.41 12.84 -7.06
CA VAL A 285 -11.02 13.49 -8.24
C VAL A 285 -11.26 12.52 -9.39
N GLU A 286 -10.47 11.45 -9.45
CA GLU A 286 -10.55 10.43 -10.49
C GLU A 286 -10.09 9.09 -9.92
N ARG A 287 -10.81 8.01 -10.22
CA ARG A 287 -10.35 6.64 -9.99
C ARG A 287 -9.67 6.14 -11.26
N VAL A 288 -8.41 5.77 -11.17
CA VAL A 288 -7.66 5.14 -12.26
C VAL A 288 -7.60 3.63 -12.02
N PRO A 289 -8.18 2.79 -12.90
CA PRO A 289 -8.18 1.33 -12.73
C PRO A 289 -6.77 0.73 -12.83
N MET A 290 -6.51 -0.29 -12.02
CA MET A 290 -5.27 -1.08 -12.04
C MET A 290 -5.53 -2.45 -12.66
N VAL A 291 -5.72 -2.49 -13.98
CA VAL A 291 -6.05 -3.73 -14.70
C VAL A 291 -4.82 -4.65 -14.74
N PRO A 292 -4.94 -5.94 -14.36
CA PRO A 292 -3.86 -6.91 -14.48
C PRO A 292 -3.23 -6.89 -15.88
N LEU A 293 -1.90 -6.88 -15.96
CA LEU A 293 -1.19 -6.83 -17.24
C LEU A 293 -1.53 -8.04 -18.11
N ALA A 294 -1.74 -9.22 -17.50
CA ALA A 294 -2.08 -10.43 -18.23
C ALA A 294 -3.42 -10.33 -19.00
N TRP A 295 -4.26 -9.34 -18.68
CA TRP A 295 -5.52 -9.08 -19.39
C TRP A 295 -5.35 -8.07 -20.54
N ARG A 296 -4.21 -7.38 -20.60
CA ARG A 296 -3.90 -6.33 -21.59
C ARG A 296 -2.78 -6.73 -22.53
N THR A 297 -1.79 -7.47 -22.05
CA THR A 297 -0.55 -7.81 -22.75
C THR A 297 -0.13 -9.26 -22.48
N GLU A 298 0.86 -9.74 -23.22
CA GLU A 298 1.39 -11.10 -23.02
C GLU A 298 2.30 -11.23 -21.79
N ASP A 299 2.86 -10.12 -21.32
CA ASP A 299 3.92 -10.03 -20.29
C ASP A 299 3.43 -10.15 -18.84
N GLY A 300 2.12 -10.27 -18.62
CA GLY A 300 1.56 -10.34 -17.27
C GLY A 300 1.70 -11.72 -16.61
N ILE A 301 1.51 -11.76 -15.29
CA ILE A 301 1.58 -13.00 -14.51
C ILE A 301 0.42 -13.94 -14.89
N LYS A 302 0.74 -15.15 -15.34
CA LYS A 302 -0.24 -16.20 -15.68
C LYS A 302 0.00 -17.41 -14.77
N SER A 303 -0.92 -17.67 -13.84
CA SER A 303 -0.87 -18.82 -12.93
C SER A 303 -2.29 -19.17 -12.45
N LYS A 304 -2.48 -20.40 -11.96
CA LYS A 304 -3.79 -20.79 -11.39
C LYS A 304 -4.05 -20.05 -10.07
N GLU A 305 -2.99 -19.78 -9.33
CA GLU A 305 -2.99 -19.11 -8.04
C GLU A 305 -3.48 -17.66 -8.19
N ILE A 306 -2.99 -16.92 -9.18
CA ILE A 306 -3.40 -15.52 -9.41
C ILE A 306 -4.83 -15.44 -9.93
N GLU A 307 -5.27 -16.38 -10.78
CA GLU A 307 -6.65 -16.45 -11.26
C GLU A 307 -7.64 -16.63 -10.10
N GLY A 308 -7.38 -17.58 -9.19
CA GLY A 308 -8.22 -17.79 -8.01
C GLY A 308 -8.25 -16.58 -7.07
N TYR A 309 -7.10 -15.92 -6.91
CA TYR A 309 -6.98 -14.71 -6.12
C TYR A 309 -7.76 -13.52 -6.72
N LEU A 310 -7.65 -13.28 -8.03
CA LEU A 310 -8.40 -12.23 -8.73
C LEU A 310 -9.91 -12.50 -8.73
N SER A 311 -10.33 -13.76 -8.93
CA SER A 311 -11.74 -14.16 -8.83
C SER A 311 -12.31 -13.81 -7.46
N THR A 312 -11.56 -14.12 -6.39
CA THR A 312 -11.93 -13.79 -5.01
C THR A 312 -12.11 -12.28 -4.81
N LYS A 313 -11.21 -11.44 -5.35
CA LYS A 313 -11.32 -9.98 -5.26
C LYS A 313 -12.60 -9.44 -5.92
N ILE A 314 -12.98 -9.99 -7.08
CA ILE A 314 -14.14 -9.54 -7.85
C ILE A 314 -15.42 -10.04 -7.21
N GLU A 315 -15.54 -11.36 -7.08
CA GLU A 315 -16.79 -12.04 -6.72
C GLU A 315 -17.14 -11.88 -5.24
N ARG A 316 -16.12 -11.72 -4.38
CA ARG A 316 -16.33 -11.71 -2.92
C ARG A 316 -15.96 -10.40 -2.25
N MET A 317 -15.04 -9.62 -2.80
CA MET A 317 -14.59 -8.35 -2.21
C MET A 317 -15.05 -7.11 -3.01
N GLY A 318 -15.94 -7.28 -3.98
CA GLY A 318 -16.56 -6.18 -4.72
C GLY A 318 -15.58 -5.25 -5.45
N HIS A 319 -14.42 -5.76 -5.87
CA HIS A 319 -13.46 -4.96 -6.63
C HIS A 319 -14.00 -4.61 -8.02
N LEU A 320 -13.77 -3.37 -8.46
CA LEU A 320 -14.17 -2.81 -9.75
C LEU A 320 -13.21 -3.27 -10.87
N LEU A 321 -13.12 -4.59 -11.04
CA LEU A 321 -12.41 -5.23 -12.14
C LEU A 321 -13.44 -5.99 -12.98
N GLU A 322 -13.65 -5.53 -14.20
CA GLU A 322 -14.38 -6.28 -15.20
C GLU A 322 -13.40 -7.27 -15.83
N LYS A 323 -13.68 -8.58 -15.76
CA LYS A 323 -12.96 -9.59 -16.57
C LYS A 323 -13.00 -9.11 -18.03
N PRO A 324 -11.96 -9.33 -18.86
CA PRO A 324 -11.97 -8.88 -20.24
C PRO A 324 -13.27 -9.34 -20.91
N ILE A 325 -14.11 -8.38 -21.29
CA ILE A 325 -15.19 -8.62 -22.23
C ILE A 325 -14.45 -9.05 -23.49
N LYS A 326 -14.51 -10.34 -23.83
CA LYS A 326 -14.30 -10.76 -25.20
C LYS A 326 -15.44 -10.13 -25.99
N ILE A 327 -15.20 -8.93 -26.52
CA ILE A 327 -15.92 -8.44 -27.70
C ILE A 327 -15.28 -9.16 -28.88
#